data_AF-A0A4Y6Q3G9-F1
#
_entry.id   AF-A0A4Y6Q3G9-F1
#
_cell.length_a   1.000
_cell.length_b   1.000
_cell.length_c   1.000
_cell.angle_alpha   90.00
_cell.angle_beta   90.00
_cell.angle_gamma   90.00
#
_symmetry.space_group_name_H-M   'P 1'
#
loop_
_entity.id
_entity.type
_entity.pdbx_description
1 polymer ?
#
loop_
_entity_poly.entity_id
_entity_poly.type
_entity_poly.pdbx_seq_one_letter_code
_entity_poly.pdbx_strand_id
1 'polypeptide(L)'
;MAHQDDIFIIEKGAPEYPARLLDLDNPPEQLYVRGSLRWLAYMKTVAIVGSRKATVRGVRLARRIAKDLAEAGVVVISGGALGVDAAAHRGCLEGKAPTISVLAGGVDRPTPVRNADVFANIIGRGALVSEYPPGTRPRPFYFHRRNDLIAALGDATLVVRAKVSSGTMITARAARKLERPLCALPGELDDPLVKGCLELLVEGAQCVRNAADILEHVLEVPAARAQLNLRVATKPSRPNGAQTRASPDEESSEQAAIVPSSLSEDGLALYKAIREMAGAGGEGVGVDQLKRQLEWSAARLNSALLEAELAGCICKRAGANVYRPC
;
A
#
# COMPACT_ATOMS: atom_id res chain seq x y z
N MET A 1 -26.04 -4.98 -15.47
CA MET A 1 -25.36 -6.20 -15.95
C MET A 1 -24.01 -6.25 -15.25
N ALA A 2 -23.79 -7.24 -14.38
CA ALA A 2 -22.55 -7.34 -13.61
C ALA A 2 -21.46 -7.95 -14.50
N HIS A 3 -20.35 -7.23 -14.71
CA HIS A 3 -19.17 -7.75 -15.41
C HIS A 3 -18.63 -8.96 -14.65
N GLN A 4 -18.66 -10.13 -15.30
CA GLN A 4 -18.23 -11.40 -14.73
C GLN A 4 -16.79 -11.79 -15.15
N ASP A 5 -16.05 -10.93 -15.86
CA ASP A 5 -14.82 -11.35 -16.56
C ASP A 5 -13.49 -10.63 -16.21
N ASP A 6 -13.36 -9.99 -15.04
CA ASP A 6 -12.07 -9.37 -14.62
C ASP A 6 -11.25 -10.27 -13.66
N ILE A 7 -10.95 -11.50 -14.09
CA ILE A 7 -10.00 -12.38 -13.38
C ILE A 7 -8.73 -12.50 -14.23
N PHE A 8 -7.64 -11.97 -13.71
CA PHE A 8 -6.31 -12.07 -14.29
C PHE A 8 -5.61 -13.34 -13.82
N ILE A 9 -4.85 -13.96 -14.72
CA ILE A 9 -3.99 -15.09 -14.42
C ILE A 9 -2.55 -14.60 -14.53
N ILE A 10 -1.77 -14.83 -13.49
CA ILE A 10 -0.34 -14.51 -13.48
C ILE A 10 0.42 -15.82 -13.32
N GLU A 11 1.22 -16.17 -14.33
CA GLU A 11 2.09 -17.34 -14.29
C GLU A 11 3.37 -17.05 -13.52
N LYS A 12 3.90 -18.05 -12.83
CA LYS A 12 5.19 -17.96 -12.18
C LYS A 12 6.29 -17.62 -13.20
N GLY A 13 7.06 -16.58 -12.89
CA GLY A 13 8.10 -16.06 -13.79
C GLY A 13 7.63 -14.92 -14.70
N ALA A 14 6.31 -14.64 -14.76
CA ALA A 14 5.83 -13.43 -15.41
C ALA A 14 6.28 -12.17 -14.65
N PRO A 15 6.50 -11.02 -15.32
CA PRO A 15 6.90 -9.77 -14.67
C PRO A 15 5.97 -9.30 -13.54
N GLU A 16 4.68 -9.61 -13.65
CA GLU A 16 3.65 -9.27 -12.67
C GLU A 16 3.59 -10.24 -11.48
N TYR A 17 4.31 -11.37 -11.55
CA TYR A 17 4.33 -12.35 -10.48
C TYR A 17 5.08 -11.77 -9.26
N PRO A 18 4.48 -11.76 -8.05
CA PRO A 18 5.14 -11.22 -6.88
C PRO A 18 6.41 -12.02 -6.56
N ALA A 19 7.58 -11.42 -6.81
CA ALA A 19 8.87 -12.09 -6.58
C ALA A 19 9.01 -12.65 -5.15
N ARG A 20 8.40 -11.98 -4.16
CA ARG A 20 8.34 -12.40 -2.75
C ARG A 20 7.68 -13.77 -2.51
N LEU A 21 6.86 -14.26 -3.44
CA LEU A 21 6.28 -15.60 -3.35
C LEU A 21 7.28 -16.69 -3.71
N LEU A 22 8.36 -16.36 -4.43
CA LEU A 22 9.43 -17.30 -4.78
C LEU A 22 10.25 -17.75 -3.56
N ASP A 23 10.16 -17.03 -2.44
CA ASP A 23 10.79 -17.39 -1.17
C ASP A 23 10.10 -18.60 -0.49
N LEU A 24 8.91 -18.98 -0.94
CA LEU A 24 8.21 -20.17 -0.46
C LEU A 24 8.90 -21.44 -0.98
N ASP A 25 8.96 -22.50 -0.18
CA ASP A 25 9.44 -23.82 -0.64
C ASP A 25 8.71 -24.32 -1.90
N ASN A 26 7.42 -24.03 -1.98
CA ASN A 26 6.53 -24.45 -3.07
C ASN A 26 5.72 -23.23 -3.53
N PRO A 27 6.32 -22.34 -4.33
CA PRO A 27 5.66 -21.14 -4.82
C PRO A 27 4.51 -21.51 -5.78
N PRO A 28 3.37 -20.80 -5.76
CA PRO A 28 2.27 -21.03 -6.70
C PRO A 28 2.72 -20.96 -8.15
N GLU A 29 2.40 -21.97 -8.97
CA GLU A 29 2.69 -21.91 -10.41
C GLU A 29 1.82 -20.88 -11.13
N GLN A 30 0.63 -20.59 -10.60
CA GLN A 30 -0.28 -19.59 -11.11
C GLN A 30 -0.99 -18.86 -9.96
N LEU A 31 -1.29 -17.58 -10.19
CA LEU A 31 -2.16 -16.77 -9.33
C LEU A 31 -3.36 -16.28 -10.11
N TYR A 32 -4.51 -16.36 -9.47
CA TYR A 32 -5.76 -15.80 -9.94
C TYR A 32 -6.06 -14.52 -9.16
N VAL A 33 -6.23 -13.42 -9.87
CA VAL A 33 -6.35 -12.10 -9.29
C VAL A 33 -7.62 -11.42 -9.78
N ARG A 34 -8.43 -10.90 -8.87
CA ARG A 34 -9.63 -10.10 -9.19
C ARG A 34 -9.52 -8.71 -8.56
N GLY A 35 -9.62 -7.67 -9.36
CA GLY A 35 -9.26 -6.29 -8.96
C GLY A 35 -8.04 -5.81 -9.75
N SER A 36 -7.19 -4.98 -9.17
CA SER A 36 -6.03 -4.42 -9.90
C SER A 36 -4.73 -5.15 -9.59
N LEU A 37 -4.05 -5.62 -10.64
CA LEU A 37 -2.73 -6.27 -10.55
C LEU A 37 -1.64 -5.34 -10.01
N ARG A 38 -1.77 -4.02 -10.23
CA ARG A 38 -0.73 -3.03 -9.89
C ARG A 38 -0.33 -3.07 -8.41
N TRP A 39 -1.23 -3.51 -7.53
CA TRP A 39 -1.01 -3.54 -6.09
C TRP A 39 -0.16 -4.73 -5.64
N LEU A 40 0.05 -5.71 -6.51
CA LEU A 40 0.91 -6.85 -6.27
C LEU A 40 2.39 -6.53 -6.55
N ALA A 41 2.66 -5.42 -7.23
CA ALA A 41 4.00 -4.97 -7.57
C ALA A 41 4.51 -3.88 -6.60
N TYR A 42 5.74 -4.05 -6.10
CA TYR A 42 6.58 -3.01 -5.47
C TYR A 42 5.87 -2.00 -4.55
N MET A 43 5.22 -2.50 -3.49
CA MET A 43 4.69 -1.68 -2.40
C MET A 43 5.21 -2.17 -1.04
N LYS A 44 5.30 -1.24 -0.09
CA LYS A 44 5.44 -1.62 1.33
C LYS A 44 4.12 -2.25 1.79
N THR A 45 4.20 -3.46 2.31
CA THR A 45 3.02 -4.25 2.69
C THR A 45 3.15 -4.78 4.11
N VAL A 46 2.02 -4.86 4.83
CA VAL A 46 1.95 -5.52 6.12
C VAL A 46 0.82 -6.54 6.10
N ALA A 47 1.17 -7.79 6.37
CA ALA A 47 0.17 -8.82 6.63
C ALA A 47 -0.42 -8.61 8.03
N ILE A 48 -1.73 -8.42 8.14
CA ILE A 48 -2.42 -8.29 9.43
C ILE A 48 -3.35 -9.47 9.61
N VAL A 49 -3.09 -10.29 10.64
CA VAL A 49 -3.84 -11.53 10.89
C VAL A 49 -4.25 -11.65 12.35
N GLY A 50 -5.34 -12.39 12.59
CA GLY A 50 -5.79 -12.64 13.95
C GLY A 50 -7.05 -13.48 14.07
N SER A 51 -7.60 -13.48 15.29
CA SER A 51 -8.73 -14.32 15.66
C SER A 51 -9.98 -14.01 14.84
N ARG A 52 -10.62 -15.07 14.35
CA ARG A 52 -11.93 -15.01 13.70
C ARG A 52 -13.06 -14.61 14.66
N LYS A 53 -12.85 -14.82 15.95
CA LYS A 53 -13.76 -14.47 17.05
C LYS A 53 -13.10 -13.39 17.93
N ALA A 54 -12.55 -12.36 17.29
CA ALA A 54 -11.91 -11.25 18.00
C ALA A 54 -12.94 -10.48 18.85
N THR A 55 -12.49 -9.97 20.00
CA THR A 55 -13.27 -9.06 20.84
C THR A 55 -13.47 -7.71 20.13
N VAL A 56 -14.41 -6.90 20.64
CA VAL A 56 -14.60 -5.52 20.15
C VAL A 56 -13.29 -4.73 20.19
N ARG A 57 -12.48 -4.93 21.24
CA ARG A 57 -11.15 -4.33 21.35
C ARG A 57 -10.21 -4.83 20.25
N GLY A 58 -10.14 -6.14 20.01
CA GLY A 58 -9.29 -6.72 18.96
C GLY A 58 -9.66 -6.22 17.55
N VAL A 59 -10.96 -6.13 17.25
CA VAL A 59 -11.47 -5.55 15.99
C VAL A 59 -11.09 -4.07 15.87
N ARG A 60 -11.27 -3.28 16.94
CA ARG A 60 -10.91 -1.86 16.95
C ARG A 60 -9.41 -1.65 16.73
N LEU A 61 -8.57 -2.45 17.39
CA LEU A 61 -7.11 -2.39 17.24
C LEU A 61 -6.68 -2.69 15.81
N ALA A 62 -7.16 -3.80 15.24
CA ALA A 62 -6.85 -4.19 13.86
C ALA A 62 -7.24 -3.10 12.85
N ARG A 63 -8.48 -2.59 12.98
CA ARG A 63 -8.99 -1.54 12.10
C ARG A 63 -8.20 -0.24 12.21
N ARG A 64 -7.90 0.21 13.43
CA ARG A 64 -7.13 1.44 13.65
C ARG A 64 -5.71 1.31 13.08
N ILE A 65 -4.98 0.26 13.45
CA ILE A 65 -3.60 0.07 12.98
C ILE A 65 -3.57 -0.05 11.45
N ALA A 66 -4.50 -0.79 10.84
CA ALA A 66 -4.57 -0.89 9.39
C ALA A 66 -4.89 0.44 8.71
N LYS A 67 -5.73 1.29 9.34
CA LYS A 67 -6.02 2.65 8.85
C LYS A 67 -4.78 3.53 8.90
N ASP A 68 -4.10 3.55 10.04
CA ASP A 68 -2.91 4.38 10.25
C ASP A 68 -1.76 3.95 9.30
N LEU A 69 -1.59 2.63 9.08
CA LEU A 69 -0.66 2.09 8.07
C LEU A 69 -1.06 2.52 6.65
N ALA A 70 -2.34 2.47 6.31
CA ALA A 70 -2.84 2.89 5.01
C ALA A 70 -2.66 4.39 4.76
N GLU A 71 -2.89 5.23 5.77
CA GLU A 71 -2.61 6.67 5.71
C GLU A 71 -1.12 6.94 5.44
N ALA A 72 -0.24 6.05 5.91
CA ALA A 72 1.19 6.05 5.62
C ALA A 72 1.58 5.47 4.24
N GLY A 73 0.61 5.05 3.42
CA GLY A 73 0.84 4.44 2.11
C GLY A 73 1.22 2.95 2.15
N VAL A 74 1.05 2.28 3.29
CA VAL A 74 1.31 0.83 3.43
C VAL A 74 0.07 0.03 3.04
N VAL A 75 0.28 -0.97 2.18
CA VAL A 75 -0.77 -1.89 1.72
C VAL A 75 -1.00 -2.98 2.75
N VAL A 76 -2.24 -3.18 3.17
CA VAL A 76 -2.57 -4.26 4.11
C VAL A 76 -2.92 -5.53 3.34
N ILE A 77 -2.32 -6.63 3.77
CA ILE A 77 -2.60 -7.99 3.27
C ILE A 77 -3.29 -8.79 4.37
N SER A 78 -4.37 -9.48 4.04
CA SER A 78 -5.02 -10.38 4.98
C SER A 78 -5.83 -11.46 4.26
N GLY A 79 -6.51 -12.32 5.01
CA GLY A 79 -7.21 -13.48 4.47
C GLY A 79 -8.70 -13.33 4.28
N GLY A 80 -9.26 -12.14 4.53
CA GLY A 80 -10.69 -11.86 4.45
C GLY A 80 -11.58 -12.60 5.46
N ALA A 81 -11.01 -13.28 6.47
CA ALA A 81 -11.79 -13.99 7.47
C ALA A 81 -12.63 -13.04 8.36
N LEU A 82 -13.53 -13.60 9.16
CA LEU A 82 -14.22 -12.81 10.20
C LEU A 82 -13.21 -12.24 11.21
N GLY A 83 -13.65 -11.25 11.99
CA GLY A 83 -12.83 -10.70 13.08
C GLY A 83 -11.70 -9.81 12.57
N VAL A 84 -10.46 -10.14 12.92
CA VAL A 84 -9.28 -9.30 12.65
C VAL A 84 -9.07 -9.03 11.16
N ASP A 85 -9.12 -10.05 10.31
CA ASP A 85 -8.86 -9.90 8.88
C ASP A 85 -9.82 -8.89 8.23
N ALA A 86 -11.14 -9.05 8.45
CA ALA A 86 -12.14 -8.10 7.96
C ALA A 86 -11.95 -6.68 8.51
N ALA A 87 -11.59 -6.57 9.79
CA ALA A 87 -11.33 -5.28 10.43
C ALA A 87 -10.11 -4.59 9.83
N ALA A 88 -9.05 -5.34 9.53
CA ALA A 88 -7.83 -4.84 8.90
C ALA A 88 -8.13 -4.32 7.47
N HIS A 89 -8.86 -5.07 6.66
CA HIS A 89 -9.27 -4.61 5.34
C HIS A 89 -10.11 -3.33 5.40
N ARG A 90 -11.10 -3.27 6.31
CA ARG A 90 -11.93 -2.06 6.50
C ARG A 90 -11.09 -0.85 6.90
N GLY A 91 -10.18 -1.04 7.86
CA GLY A 91 -9.25 0.01 8.28
C GLY A 91 -8.39 0.52 7.14
N CYS A 92 -7.81 -0.39 6.36
CA CYS A 92 -6.98 -0.03 5.22
C CYS A 92 -7.76 0.77 4.16
N LEU A 93 -8.98 0.32 3.82
CA LEU A 93 -9.87 1.03 2.89
C LEU A 93 -10.28 2.42 3.41
N GLU A 94 -10.45 2.58 4.72
CA GLU A 94 -10.72 3.89 5.37
C GLU A 94 -9.51 4.83 5.29
N GLY A 95 -8.30 4.30 5.40
CA GLY A 95 -7.05 5.03 5.18
C GLY A 95 -6.74 5.29 3.70
N LYS A 96 -7.65 4.90 2.79
CA LYS A 96 -7.60 5.14 1.34
C LYS A 96 -6.43 4.46 0.61
N ALA A 97 -5.73 3.52 1.24
CA ALA A 97 -4.77 2.65 0.56
C ALA A 97 -5.47 1.43 -0.06
N PRO A 98 -4.88 0.81 -1.10
CA PRO A 98 -5.32 -0.50 -1.57
C PRO A 98 -5.09 -1.57 -0.50
N THR A 99 -5.87 -2.64 -0.55
CA THR A 99 -5.69 -3.82 0.32
C THR A 99 -5.81 -5.10 -0.49
N ILE A 100 -5.12 -6.16 -0.05
CA ILE A 100 -5.06 -7.44 -0.76
C ILE A 100 -5.63 -8.54 0.13
N SER A 101 -6.67 -9.21 -0.34
CA SER A 101 -7.22 -10.39 0.35
C SER A 101 -6.78 -11.68 -0.34
N VAL A 102 -6.04 -12.52 0.37
CA VAL A 102 -5.62 -13.84 -0.13
C VAL A 102 -6.66 -14.90 0.27
N LEU A 103 -7.22 -15.60 -0.70
CA LEU A 103 -8.36 -16.50 -0.52
C LEU A 103 -7.93 -17.98 -0.55
N ALA A 104 -8.66 -18.81 0.21
CA ALA A 104 -8.45 -20.25 0.27
C ALA A 104 -9.28 -21.04 -0.78
N GLY A 105 -9.81 -20.34 -1.78
CA GLY A 105 -10.65 -20.87 -2.86
C GLY A 105 -10.64 -19.89 -4.03
N GLY A 106 -11.48 -20.10 -5.05
CA GLY A 106 -11.51 -19.24 -6.23
C GLY A 106 -11.89 -17.78 -5.91
N VAL A 107 -11.29 -16.82 -6.63
CA VAL A 107 -11.57 -15.38 -6.47
C VAL A 107 -12.97 -14.96 -6.95
N ASP A 108 -13.68 -15.85 -7.66
CA ASP A 108 -15.08 -15.71 -8.07
C ASP A 108 -16.06 -15.93 -6.91
N ARG A 109 -15.66 -16.69 -5.88
CA ARG A 109 -16.51 -17.07 -4.73
C ARG A 109 -15.81 -16.78 -3.39
N PRO A 110 -15.54 -15.49 -3.09
CA PRO A 110 -14.87 -15.14 -1.85
C PRO A 110 -15.71 -15.54 -0.64
N THR A 111 -15.02 -16.00 0.41
CA THR A 111 -15.61 -16.56 1.63
C THR A 111 -14.94 -15.94 2.85
N PRO A 112 -15.67 -15.66 3.95
CA PRO A 112 -17.08 -15.96 4.19
C PRO A 112 -18.04 -14.98 3.51
N VAL A 113 -19.24 -15.45 3.13
CA VAL A 113 -20.31 -14.63 2.52
C VAL A 113 -20.69 -13.43 3.39
N ARG A 114 -20.55 -13.55 4.72
CA ARG A 114 -20.81 -12.46 5.67
C ARG A 114 -19.92 -11.23 5.45
N ASN A 115 -18.78 -11.38 4.77
CA ASN A 115 -17.87 -10.29 4.41
C ASN A 115 -17.99 -9.90 2.92
N ALA A 116 -19.10 -10.25 2.24
CA ALA A 116 -19.29 -9.93 0.81
C ALA A 116 -19.15 -8.43 0.52
N ASP A 117 -19.62 -7.57 1.43
CA ASP A 117 -19.43 -6.12 1.39
C ASP A 117 -17.94 -5.75 1.37
N VAL A 118 -17.15 -6.38 2.24
CA VAL A 118 -15.71 -6.13 2.32
C VAL A 118 -15.03 -6.55 1.02
N PHE A 119 -15.30 -7.76 0.52
CA PHE A 119 -14.70 -8.24 -0.72
C PHE A 119 -15.05 -7.37 -1.92
N ALA A 120 -16.29 -6.91 -2.03
CA ALA A 120 -16.71 -6.00 -3.09
C ALA A 120 -15.93 -4.68 -3.04
N ASN A 121 -15.74 -4.11 -1.85
CA ASN A 121 -14.93 -2.90 -1.67
C ASN A 121 -13.44 -3.13 -1.99
N ILE A 122 -12.91 -4.30 -1.66
CA ILE A 122 -11.52 -4.68 -2.01
C ILE A 122 -11.37 -4.74 -3.53
N ILE A 123 -12.29 -5.37 -4.27
CA ILE A 123 -12.20 -5.45 -5.74
C ILE A 123 -12.12 -4.04 -6.36
N GLY A 124 -12.88 -3.07 -5.83
CA GLY A 124 -12.90 -1.71 -6.36
C GLY A 124 -11.65 -0.87 -6.09
N ARG A 125 -10.79 -1.25 -5.13
CA ARG A 125 -9.63 -0.43 -4.70
C ARG A 125 -8.34 -1.22 -4.47
N GLY A 126 -8.37 -2.52 -4.63
CA GLY A 126 -7.33 -3.46 -4.22
C GLY A 126 -7.37 -4.72 -5.08
N ALA A 127 -7.12 -5.87 -4.46
CA ALA A 127 -7.17 -7.15 -5.16
C ALA A 127 -7.59 -8.31 -4.25
N LEU A 128 -8.34 -9.25 -4.81
CA LEU A 128 -8.47 -10.61 -4.30
C LEU A 128 -7.45 -11.48 -5.03
N VAL A 129 -6.74 -12.33 -4.28
CA VAL A 129 -5.68 -13.20 -4.83
C VAL A 129 -5.93 -14.64 -4.39
N SER A 130 -5.70 -15.61 -5.27
CA SER A 130 -5.76 -17.03 -4.95
C SER A 130 -4.77 -17.83 -5.78
N GLU A 131 -4.23 -18.90 -5.20
CA GLU A 131 -3.50 -19.95 -5.94
C GLU A 131 -4.47 -20.90 -6.68
N TYR A 132 -5.78 -20.81 -6.40
CA TYR A 132 -6.78 -21.74 -6.92
C TYR A 132 -7.65 -21.14 -8.04
N PRO A 133 -7.95 -21.92 -9.10
CA PRO A 133 -8.75 -21.45 -10.22
C PRO A 133 -10.18 -21.06 -9.82
N PRO A 134 -10.85 -20.20 -10.63
CA PRO A 134 -12.26 -19.89 -10.44
C PRO A 134 -13.14 -21.13 -10.31
N GLY A 135 -14.14 -21.07 -9.44
CA GLY A 135 -15.04 -22.18 -9.12
C GLY A 135 -14.52 -23.08 -7.99
N THR A 136 -13.25 -22.98 -7.59
CA THR A 136 -12.67 -23.81 -6.52
C THR A 136 -13.32 -23.50 -5.17
N ARG A 137 -13.90 -24.52 -4.54
CA ARG A 137 -14.45 -24.40 -3.18
C ARG A 137 -13.34 -24.51 -2.13
N PRO A 138 -13.39 -23.70 -1.05
CA PRO A 138 -12.42 -23.76 0.02
C PRO A 138 -12.43 -25.10 0.75
N ARG A 139 -11.25 -25.64 1.07
CA ARG A 139 -11.04 -26.84 1.87
C ARG A 139 -10.13 -26.53 3.06
N PRO A 140 -10.19 -27.28 4.18
CA PRO A 140 -9.36 -27.00 5.36
C PRO A 140 -7.87 -26.81 5.04
N PHE A 141 -7.28 -27.69 4.24
CA PHE A 141 -5.87 -27.60 3.83
C PHE A 141 -5.54 -26.34 3.01
N TYR A 142 -6.49 -25.83 2.22
CA TYR A 142 -6.27 -24.62 1.41
C TYR A 142 -6.09 -23.38 2.28
N PHE A 143 -6.65 -23.35 3.49
CA PHE A 143 -6.40 -22.26 4.43
C PHE A 143 -4.97 -22.24 4.93
N HIS A 144 -4.31 -23.41 5.06
CA HIS A 144 -2.91 -23.47 5.48
C HIS A 144 -2.01 -22.93 4.37
N ARG A 145 -2.19 -23.42 3.14
CA ARG A 145 -1.48 -22.91 1.96
C ARG A 145 -1.68 -21.41 1.78
N ARG A 146 -2.93 -20.94 1.84
CA ARG A 146 -3.25 -19.50 1.75
C ARG A 146 -2.52 -18.67 2.81
N ASN A 147 -2.31 -19.21 4.01
CA ASN A 147 -1.64 -18.49 5.09
C ASN A 147 -0.14 -18.28 4.82
N ASP A 148 0.50 -19.21 4.12
CA ASP A 148 1.88 -19.04 3.66
C ASP A 148 1.98 -17.90 2.66
N LEU A 149 1.04 -17.81 1.71
CA LEU A 149 0.95 -16.71 0.74
C LEU A 149 0.75 -15.35 1.43
N ILE A 150 -0.07 -15.27 2.49
CA ILE A 150 -0.24 -14.02 3.25
C ILE A 150 1.10 -13.55 3.82
N ALA A 151 1.82 -14.45 4.51
CA ALA A 151 3.13 -14.13 5.08
C ALA A 151 4.14 -13.76 3.98
N ALA A 152 4.16 -14.53 2.88
CA ALA A 152 5.05 -14.34 1.76
C ALA A 152 4.74 -13.10 0.89
N LEU A 153 3.58 -12.46 1.02
CA LEU A 153 3.33 -11.18 0.35
C LEU A 153 3.64 -9.96 1.26
N GLY A 154 3.62 -10.14 2.58
CA GLY A 154 3.92 -9.08 3.55
C GLY A 154 5.43 -8.80 3.68
N ASP A 155 5.83 -7.52 3.75
CA ASP A 155 7.18 -7.16 4.23
C ASP A 155 7.32 -7.43 5.73
N ALA A 156 6.20 -7.36 6.46
CA ALA A 156 6.10 -7.76 7.85
C ALA A 156 4.75 -8.42 8.13
N THR A 157 4.66 -9.21 9.19
CA THR A 157 3.42 -9.81 9.67
C THR A 157 3.07 -9.32 11.07
N LEU A 158 1.87 -8.75 11.25
CA LEU A 158 1.31 -8.36 12.53
C LEU A 158 0.24 -9.37 12.99
N VAL A 159 0.46 -9.95 14.16
CA VAL A 159 -0.54 -10.76 14.87
C VAL A 159 -1.25 -9.91 15.92
N VAL A 160 -2.53 -9.61 15.68
CA VAL A 160 -3.32 -8.73 16.57
C VAL A 160 -3.82 -9.47 17.82
N ARG A 161 -4.41 -10.65 17.61
CA ARG A 161 -4.99 -11.52 18.65
C ARG A 161 -4.98 -12.96 18.14
N ALA A 162 -4.45 -13.89 18.91
CA ALA A 162 -4.39 -15.31 18.55
C ALA A 162 -4.44 -16.22 19.79
N LYS A 163 -5.05 -17.40 19.63
CA LYS A 163 -4.84 -18.52 20.55
C LYS A 163 -3.62 -19.31 20.08
N VAL A 164 -2.95 -20.00 21.01
CA VAL A 164 -1.80 -20.89 20.80
C VAL A 164 -2.01 -21.88 19.64
N SER A 165 -3.17 -22.53 19.60
CA SER A 165 -3.52 -23.54 18.58
C SER A 165 -4.36 -22.99 17.42
N SER A 166 -4.30 -21.68 17.15
CA SER A 166 -5.13 -21.05 16.11
C SER A 166 -4.46 -21.05 14.73
N GLY A 167 -5.27 -20.99 13.66
CA GLY A 167 -4.77 -20.86 12.29
C GLY A 167 -3.93 -19.60 12.04
N THR A 168 -4.09 -18.56 12.86
CA THR A 168 -3.22 -17.37 12.84
C THR A 168 -1.76 -17.71 13.13
N MET A 169 -1.51 -18.68 14.01
CA MET A 169 -0.15 -19.11 14.36
C MET A 169 0.55 -19.82 13.19
N ILE A 170 -0.21 -20.33 12.21
CA ILE A 170 0.36 -20.88 10.97
C ILE A 170 1.00 -19.75 10.16
N THR A 171 0.31 -18.62 9.97
CA THR A 171 0.87 -17.45 9.29
C THR A 171 2.09 -16.89 10.04
N ALA A 172 2.05 -16.85 11.37
CA ALA A 172 3.19 -16.40 12.18
C ALA A 172 4.43 -17.30 11.98
N ARG A 173 4.25 -18.62 11.97
CA ARG A 173 5.33 -19.58 11.69
C ARG A 173 5.86 -19.44 10.26
N ALA A 174 4.97 -19.24 9.28
CA ALA A 174 5.37 -19.00 7.90
C ALA A 174 6.22 -17.73 7.78
N ALA A 175 5.84 -16.63 8.45
CA ALA A 175 6.63 -15.39 8.47
C ALA A 175 8.04 -15.61 9.04
N ARG A 176 8.16 -16.36 10.16
CA ARG A 176 9.48 -16.71 10.71
C ARG A 176 10.31 -17.58 9.78
N LYS A 177 9.68 -18.57 9.15
CA LYS A 177 10.38 -19.46 8.20
C LYS A 177 10.94 -18.70 7.01
N LEU A 178 10.23 -17.66 6.56
CA LEU A 178 10.65 -16.76 5.50
C LEU A 178 11.64 -15.68 5.99
N GLU A 179 12.06 -15.75 7.26
CA GLU A 179 12.93 -14.76 7.91
C GLU A 179 12.41 -13.32 7.80
N ARG A 180 11.08 -13.17 7.81
CA ARG A 180 10.43 -11.85 7.74
C ARG A 180 10.05 -11.35 9.12
N PRO A 181 10.09 -10.02 9.32
CA PRO A 181 9.69 -9.43 10.58
C PRO A 181 8.29 -9.88 11.01
N LEU A 182 8.24 -10.46 12.21
CA LEU A 182 7.02 -10.88 12.86
C LEU A 182 6.78 -9.99 14.08
N CYS A 183 5.61 -9.38 14.12
CA CYS A 183 5.16 -8.49 15.17
C CYS A 183 3.95 -9.09 15.88
N ALA A 184 3.81 -8.82 17.17
CA ALA A 184 2.62 -9.16 17.94
C ALA A 184 2.21 -8.01 18.86
N LEU A 185 0.90 -7.85 19.05
CA LEU A 185 0.38 -6.90 20.03
C LEU A 185 0.43 -7.50 21.45
N PRO A 186 0.83 -6.71 22.46
CA PRO A 186 0.72 -7.13 23.85
C PRO A 186 -0.75 -7.20 24.31
N GLY A 187 -0.97 -7.75 25.49
CA GLY A 187 -2.29 -7.79 26.10
C GLY A 187 -2.29 -8.37 27.50
N GLU A 188 -3.49 -8.45 28.07
CA GLU A 188 -3.74 -9.02 29.40
C GLU A 188 -3.44 -10.52 29.39
N LEU A 189 -2.69 -10.99 30.40
CA LEU A 189 -2.21 -12.38 30.50
C LEU A 189 -3.36 -13.40 30.55
N ASP A 190 -4.49 -12.99 31.15
CA ASP A 190 -5.67 -13.83 31.30
C ASP A 190 -6.56 -13.89 30.05
N ASP A 191 -6.36 -13.01 29.06
CA ASP A 191 -7.11 -13.04 27.79
C ASP A 191 -6.66 -14.26 26.95
N PRO A 192 -7.55 -15.25 26.71
CA PRO A 192 -7.18 -16.44 25.93
C PRO A 192 -6.76 -16.11 24.49
N LEU A 193 -7.20 -14.97 23.94
CA LEU A 193 -6.83 -14.50 22.61
C LEU A 193 -5.50 -13.71 22.60
N VAL A 194 -4.87 -13.51 23.74
CA VAL A 194 -3.55 -12.90 23.87
C VAL A 194 -2.46 -13.95 24.03
N LYS A 195 -2.79 -15.15 24.54
CA LYS A 195 -1.81 -16.22 24.79
C LYS A 195 -0.92 -16.54 23.59
N GLY A 196 -1.48 -16.64 22.38
CA GLY A 196 -0.67 -16.86 21.18
C GLY A 196 0.24 -15.68 20.86
N CYS A 197 -0.21 -14.44 21.06
CA CYS A 197 0.65 -13.27 20.90
C CYS A 197 1.81 -13.28 21.91
N LEU A 198 1.55 -13.63 23.17
CA LEU A 198 2.59 -13.70 24.20
C LEU A 198 3.64 -14.75 23.89
N GLU A 199 3.23 -15.94 23.42
CA GLU A 199 4.18 -16.96 22.95
C GLU A 199 5.07 -16.42 21.83
N LEU A 200 4.48 -15.73 20.85
CA LEU A 200 5.26 -15.12 19.77
C LEU A 200 6.28 -14.11 20.31
N LEU A 201 5.89 -13.27 21.27
CA LEU A 201 6.77 -12.29 21.90
C LEU A 201 7.92 -12.95 22.67
N VAL A 202 7.64 -14.01 23.43
CA VAL A 202 8.66 -14.81 24.14
C VAL A 202 9.64 -15.44 23.15
N GLU A 203 9.15 -15.90 22.00
CA GLU A 203 9.93 -16.46 20.90
C GLU A 203 10.58 -15.38 20.01
N GLY A 204 10.64 -14.12 20.47
CA GLY A 204 11.39 -13.04 19.80
C GLY A 204 10.63 -12.28 18.71
N ALA A 205 9.31 -12.43 18.59
CA ALA A 205 8.52 -11.51 17.77
C ALA A 205 8.59 -10.09 18.35
N GLN A 206 8.60 -9.09 17.48
CA GLN A 206 8.67 -7.69 17.90
C GLN A 206 7.37 -7.25 18.57
N CYS A 207 7.51 -6.70 19.78
CA CYS A 207 6.38 -6.09 20.48
C CYS A 207 6.06 -4.74 19.83
N VAL A 208 4.84 -4.59 19.32
CA VAL A 208 4.36 -3.33 18.74
C VAL A 208 3.07 -2.90 19.41
N ARG A 209 2.86 -1.59 19.53
CA ARG A 209 1.72 -0.98 20.24
C ARG A 209 0.75 -0.33 19.27
N ASN A 210 1.26 0.14 18.13
CA ASN A 210 0.54 0.92 17.13
C ASN A 210 1.23 0.80 15.75
N ALA A 211 0.72 1.52 14.75
CA ALA A 211 1.29 1.54 13.40
C ALA A 211 2.66 2.22 13.33
N ALA A 212 2.94 3.21 14.18
CA ALA A 212 4.22 3.92 14.18
C ALA A 212 5.38 2.97 14.55
N ASP A 213 5.19 2.11 15.55
CA ASP A 213 6.20 1.09 15.91
C ASP A 213 6.53 0.18 14.70
N ILE A 214 5.54 -0.14 13.86
CA ILE A 214 5.73 -0.96 12.64
C ILE A 214 6.47 -0.15 11.56
N LEU A 215 6.05 1.10 11.34
CA LEU A 215 6.67 1.95 10.32
C LEU A 215 8.14 2.21 10.64
N GLU A 216 8.44 2.64 11.85
CA GLU A 216 9.78 3.08 12.26
C GLU A 216 10.74 1.93 12.48
N HIS A 217 10.30 0.87 13.17
CA HIS A 217 11.20 -0.17 13.67
C HIS A 217 11.12 -1.48 12.90
N VAL A 218 10.21 -1.61 11.93
CA VAL A 218 10.02 -2.85 11.17
C VAL A 218 10.19 -2.61 9.68
N LEU A 219 9.54 -1.57 9.16
CA LEU A 219 9.63 -1.23 7.74
C LEU A 219 10.74 -0.22 7.41
N GLU A 220 11.34 0.36 8.46
CA GLU A 220 12.35 1.43 8.40
C GLU A 220 11.88 2.62 7.55
N VAL A 221 10.58 2.92 7.63
CA VAL A 221 9.94 4.06 6.99
C VAL A 221 9.81 5.16 8.04
N PRO A 222 10.45 6.34 7.85
CA PRO A 222 10.30 7.44 8.79
C PRO A 222 8.82 7.78 8.97
N ALA A 223 8.29 7.74 10.20
CA ALA A 223 6.88 8.07 10.44
C ALA A 223 6.53 9.51 10.00
N ALA A 224 7.52 10.41 9.95
CA ALA A 224 7.38 11.75 9.39
C ALA A 224 7.00 11.76 7.89
N ARG A 225 7.30 10.69 7.13
CA ARG A 225 6.89 10.52 5.72
C ARG A 225 5.49 9.91 5.56
N ALA A 226 4.88 9.40 6.62
CA ALA A 226 3.51 8.89 6.60
C ALA A 226 2.45 9.99 6.41
N GLN A 227 2.83 11.27 6.52
CA GLN A 227 1.91 12.39 6.36
C GLN A 227 1.97 13.06 4.96
N LEU A 228 2.85 12.62 4.05
CA LEU A 228 3.08 13.32 2.78
C LEU A 228 2.34 12.76 1.54
N ASN A 229 1.63 11.63 1.64
CA ASN A 229 0.87 11.06 0.52
C ASN A 229 -0.62 11.52 0.46
N LEU A 230 -1.02 12.48 1.28
CA LEU A 230 -2.42 12.92 1.44
C LEU A 230 -2.95 13.90 0.39
N ARG A 231 -2.25 14.14 -0.75
CA ARG A 231 -2.71 15.11 -1.75
C ARG A 231 -2.57 14.70 -3.23
N VAL A 232 -2.77 13.44 -3.60
CA VAL A 232 -3.10 13.13 -5.00
C VAL A 232 -4.16 12.02 -5.07
N ALA A 233 -5.23 12.27 -5.84
CA ALA A 233 -6.41 11.44 -6.09
C ALA A 233 -7.42 11.38 -4.93
N THR A 234 -8.49 12.18 -4.94
CA THR A 234 -9.62 11.96 -5.87
C THR A 234 -10.49 13.21 -5.91
N LYS A 235 -10.48 13.91 -7.04
CA LYS A 235 -11.58 14.79 -7.45
C LYS A 235 -12.71 13.86 -7.90
N PRO A 236 -13.92 13.87 -7.32
CA PRO A 236 -15.05 13.16 -7.91
C PRO A 236 -15.50 13.92 -9.16
N SER A 237 -15.46 13.27 -10.31
CA SER A 237 -16.18 13.73 -11.50
C SER A 237 -17.70 13.70 -11.19
N ARG A 238 -18.34 14.86 -11.17
CA ARG A 238 -19.80 14.95 -11.19
C ARG A 238 -20.30 14.77 -12.63
N PRO A 239 -21.42 14.06 -12.86
CA PRO A 239 -22.17 14.20 -14.10
C PRO A 239 -22.97 15.51 -14.09
N ASN A 240 -23.12 16.07 -15.29
CA ASN A 240 -23.86 17.29 -15.61
C ASN A 240 -25.27 17.34 -15.01
N GLY A 241 -25.69 18.55 -14.57
CA GLY A 241 -27.11 18.87 -14.43
C GLY A 241 -27.43 19.99 -13.45
N ALA A 242 -27.91 21.10 -14.01
CA ALA A 242 -28.70 22.18 -13.40
C ALA A 242 -28.00 23.27 -12.57
N GLN A 243 -28.26 24.50 -13.04
CA GLN A 243 -27.81 25.81 -12.59
C GLN A 243 -28.53 26.24 -11.32
N THR A 244 -27.86 26.97 -10.43
CA THR A 244 -28.41 28.22 -9.86
C THR A 244 -27.31 29.10 -9.26
N ARG A 245 -27.57 30.42 -9.35
CA ARG A 245 -26.69 31.57 -9.11
C ARG A 245 -26.41 31.82 -7.62
N ALA A 246 -25.21 32.31 -7.29
CA ALA A 246 -24.94 33.57 -6.56
C ALA A 246 -23.41 33.72 -6.34
N SER A 247 -22.91 34.92 -6.62
CA SER A 247 -21.54 35.43 -6.46
C SER A 247 -21.45 36.37 -5.23
N PRO A 248 -20.34 37.08 -4.99
CA PRO A 248 -18.96 36.63 -4.73
C PRO A 248 -18.50 37.16 -3.34
N ASP A 249 -17.38 36.70 -2.81
CA ASP A 249 -16.51 37.57 -2.00
C ASP A 249 -15.06 37.06 -2.12
N GLU A 250 -14.24 37.98 -2.60
CA GLU A 250 -12.80 37.88 -2.76
C GLU A 250 -12.14 38.06 -1.39
N GLU A 251 -11.11 37.26 -1.11
CA GLU A 251 -9.95 37.79 -0.40
C GLU A 251 -8.70 36.99 -0.79
N SER A 252 -7.85 37.71 -1.51
CA SER A 252 -6.52 37.37 -1.99
C SER A 252 -5.49 37.33 -0.86
N SER A 253 -4.56 36.39 -0.89
CA SER A 253 -3.11 36.68 -0.78
C SER A 253 -2.23 35.43 -0.81
N GLU A 254 -1.31 35.43 -1.78
CA GLU A 254 0.08 34.92 -1.74
C GLU A 254 0.34 33.41 -1.61
N GLN A 255 0.43 32.75 -2.78
CA GLN A 255 1.11 31.47 -2.95
C GLN A 255 2.63 31.66 -2.92
N ALA A 256 3.23 31.47 -1.74
CA ALA A 256 4.66 31.23 -1.62
C ALA A 256 4.99 29.86 -2.24
N ALA A 257 5.69 29.88 -3.36
CA ALA A 257 6.19 28.67 -4.02
C ALA A 257 7.12 27.91 -3.06
N ILE A 258 6.73 26.68 -2.74
CA ILE A 258 7.46 25.77 -1.86
C ILE A 258 8.74 25.36 -2.59
N VAL A 259 9.86 25.96 -2.21
CA VAL A 259 11.19 25.47 -2.58
C VAL A 259 11.43 24.18 -1.77
N PRO A 260 11.62 23.01 -2.40
CA PRO A 260 11.80 21.78 -1.64
C PRO A 260 13.15 21.79 -0.94
N SER A 261 13.13 21.60 0.39
CA SER A 261 14.31 21.54 1.25
C SER A 261 15.17 20.27 1.07
N SER A 262 14.97 19.54 -0.04
CA SER A 262 15.60 18.26 -0.37
C SER A 262 16.43 18.28 -1.65
N LEU A 263 16.54 19.43 -2.33
CA LEU A 263 17.39 19.57 -3.51
C LEU A 263 18.82 19.87 -3.09
N SER A 264 19.77 19.27 -3.80
CA SER A 264 21.17 19.70 -3.82
C SER A 264 21.28 21.16 -4.26
N GLU A 265 22.44 21.79 -4.03
CA GLU A 265 22.69 23.16 -4.51
C GLU A 265 22.46 23.28 -6.02
N ASP A 266 22.82 22.25 -6.78
CA ASP A 266 22.61 22.15 -8.22
C ASP A 266 21.12 21.98 -8.56
N GLY A 267 20.39 21.09 -7.87
CA GLY A 267 18.95 20.94 -8.07
C GLY A 267 18.19 22.26 -7.82
N LEU A 268 18.59 23.01 -6.79
CA LEU A 268 18.00 24.30 -6.45
C LEU A 268 18.33 25.41 -7.47
N ALA A 269 19.59 25.50 -7.91
CA ALA A 269 20.01 26.47 -8.93
C ALA A 269 19.28 26.22 -10.26
N LEU A 270 19.13 24.96 -10.65
CA LEU A 270 18.39 24.56 -11.84
C LEU A 270 16.90 24.93 -11.75
N TYR A 271 16.26 24.62 -10.62
CA TYR A 271 14.84 24.95 -10.40
C TYR A 271 14.56 26.45 -10.49
N LYS A 272 15.43 27.28 -9.88
CA LYS A 272 15.33 28.74 -9.96
C LYS A 272 15.46 29.24 -11.40
N ALA A 273 16.47 28.74 -12.14
CA ALA A 273 16.66 29.11 -13.54
C ALA A 273 15.44 28.74 -14.41
N ILE A 274 14.87 27.55 -14.23
CA ILE A 274 13.65 27.13 -14.95
C ILE A 274 12.46 28.04 -14.61
N ARG A 275 12.28 28.44 -13.35
CA ARG A 275 11.20 29.35 -12.94
C ARG A 275 11.34 30.75 -13.52
N GLU A 276 12.55 31.30 -13.51
CA GLU A 276 12.83 32.63 -14.05
C GLU A 276 12.60 32.65 -15.57
N MET A 277 13.04 31.61 -16.27
CA MET A 277 12.97 31.53 -17.73
C MET A 277 11.58 31.15 -18.26
N ALA A 278 10.79 30.36 -17.52
CA ALA A 278 9.44 29.96 -17.93
C ALA A 278 8.39 31.09 -17.77
N GLY A 279 8.69 32.12 -16.96
CA GLY A 279 7.78 33.23 -16.67
C GLY A 279 6.42 32.80 -16.08
N ALA A 280 5.49 33.74 -15.95
CA ALA A 280 4.11 33.46 -15.50
C ALA A 280 3.27 32.67 -16.54
N GLY A 281 3.78 32.52 -17.77
CA GLY A 281 3.08 31.88 -18.90
C GLY A 281 3.26 30.37 -19.01
N GLY A 282 4.16 29.75 -18.23
CA GLY A 282 4.32 28.30 -18.18
C GLY A 282 4.87 27.66 -19.46
N GLU A 283 5.51 28.45 -20.34
CA GLU A 283 6.27 27.93 -21.46
C GLU A 283 7.53 27.22 -20.92
N GLY A 284 7.70 25.95 -21.27
CA GLY A 284 8.84 25.19 -20.77
C GLY A 284 10.16 25.63 -21.41
N VAL A 285 11.26 25.40 -20.70
CA VAL A 285 12.62 25.78 -21.06
C VAL A 285 13.36 24.58 -21.65
N GLY A 286 14.03 24.77 -22.79
CA GLY A 286 14.81 23.72 -23.45
C GLY A 286 16.14 23.40 -22.76
N VAL A 287 16.61 22.15 -22.84
CA VAL A 287 17.90 21.72 -22.26
C VAL A 287 19.08 22.56 -22.76
N ASP A 288 19.14 22.88 -24.05
CA ASP A 288 20.23 23.70 -24.62
C ASP A 288 20.18 25.16 -24.15
N GLN A 289 19.02 25.64 -23.70
CA GLN A 289 18.86 26.96 -23.12
C GLN A 289 19.34 26.96 -21.66
N LEU A 290 18.98 25.92 -20.89
CA LEU A 290 19.44 25.73 -19.51
C LEU A 290 20.95 25.54 -19.43
N LYS A 291 21.52 24.76 -20.36
CA LYS A 291 22.97 24.55 -20.45
C LYS A 291 23.74 25.85 -20.69
N ARG A 292 23.21 26.74 -21.54
CA ARG A 292 23.81 28.05 -21.82
C ARG A 292 23.66 29.02 -20.66
N GLN A 293 22.49 29.05 -20.01
CA GLN A 293 22.21 29.97 -18.91
C GLN A 293 23.01 29.63 -17.64
N LEU A 294 23.12 28.34 -17.31
CA LEU A 294 23.81 27.88 -16.11
C LEU A 294 25.31 27.65 -16.34
N GLU A 295 25.78 27.71 -17.58
CA GLU A 295 27.15 27.36 -18.00
C GLU A 295 27.60 25.97 -17.51
N TRP A 296 26.68 25.01 -17.46
CA TRP A 296 26.95 23.67 -16.94
C TRP A 296 27.37 22.66 -18.02
N SER A 297 28.14 21.66 -17.60
CA SER A 297 28.38 20.48 -18.42
C SER A 297 27.08 19.67 -18.59
N ALA A 298 26.99 18.89 -19.69
CA ALA A 298 25.81 18.07 -19.93
C ALA A 298 25.57 17.03 -18.83
N ALA A 299 26.64 16.49 -18.24
CA ALA A 299 26.56 15.53 -17.15
C ALA A 299 25.97 16.16 -15.87
N ARG A 300 26.46 17.35 -15.49
CA ARG A 300 25.95 18.09 -14.32
C ARG A 300 24.49 18.47 -14.49
N LEU A 301 24.14 18.99 -15.67
CA LEU A 301 22.77 19.37 -15.99
C LEU A 301 21.80 18.17 -15.97
N ASN A 302 22.19 17.04 -16.57
CA ASN A 302 21.34 15.84 -16.56
C ASN A 302 21.15 15.27 -15.16
N SER A 303 22.18 15.31 -14.30
CA SER A 303 22.07 14.89 -12.90
C SER A 303 21.08 15.76 -12.14
N ALA A 304 21.17 17.09 -12.27
CA ALA A 304 20.27 18.02 -11.61
C ALA A 304 18.84 17.96 -12.17
N LEU A 305 18.67 17.74 -13.48
CA LEU A 305 17.35 17.54 -14.11
C LEU A 305 16.67 16.28 -13.57
N LEU A 306 17.41 15.17 -13.50
CA LEU A 306 16.89 13.91 -12.96
C LEU A 306 16.51 14.07 -11.48
N GLU A 307 17.36 14.73 -10.68
CA GLU A 307 17.07 15.02 -9.28
C GLU A 307 15.82 15.88 -9.12
N ALA A 308 15.70 16.97 -9.86
CA ALA A 308 14.55 17.87 -9.79
C ALA A 308 13.26 17.24 -10.34
N GLU A 309 13.35 16.34 -11.32
CA GLU A 309 12.21 15.56 -11.84
C GLU A 309 11.75 14.49 -10.84
N LEU A 310 12.70 13.77 -10.21
CA LEU A 310 12.41 12.82 -9.12
C LEU A 310 11.84 13.52 -7.88
N ALA A 311 12.28 14.74 -7.60
CA ALA A 311 11.74 15.59 -6.55
C ALA A 311 10.40 16.24 -6.93
N GLY A 312 9.92 16.07 -8.17
CA GLY A 312 8.65 16.59 -8.66
C GLY A 312 8.59 18.11 -8.77
N CYS A 313 9.74 18.79 -8.83
CA CYS A 313 9.83 20.25 -8.92
C CYS A 313 9.75 20.73 -10.38
N ILE A 314 10.13 19.85 -11.32
CA ILE A 314 10.10 20.12 -12.75
C ILE A 314 9.51 18.94 -13.52
N CYS A 315 8.83 19.26 -14.61
CA CYS A 315 8.07 18.31 -15.41
C CYS A 315 8.58 18.38 -16.86
N LYS A 316 8.95 17.23 -17.45
CA LYS A 316 9.32 17.12 -18.86
C LYS A 316 8.09 17.05 -19.77
N ARG A 317 8.07 17.82 -20.86
CA ARG A 317 7.01 17.73 -21.87
C ARG A 317 7.19 16.47 -22.73
N ALA A 318 6.12 15.70 -22.89
CA ALA A 318 6.14 14.49 -23.73
C ALA A 318 6.62 14.81 -25.16
N GLY A 319 7.66 14.11 -25.62
CA GLY A 319 8.23 14.25 -26.96
C GLY A 319 9.22 15.41 -27.16
N ALA A 320 9.57 16.18 -26.12
CA ALA A 320 10.53 17.29 -26.22
C ALA A 320 11.51 17.34 -25.03
N ASN A 321 12.74 17.82 -25.26
CA ASN A 321 13.72 18.12 -24.20
C ASN A 321 13.44 19.50 -23.57
N VAL A 322 12.23 19.66 -23.05
CA VAL A 322 11.70 20.91 -22.52
C VAL A 322 11.11 20.67 -21.14
N TYR A 323 11.54 21.47 -20.16
CA TYR A 323 11.19 21.35 -18.75
C TYR A 323 10.50 22.61 -18.23
N ARG A 324 9.47 22.45 -17.40
CA ARG A 324 8.78 23.55 -16.73
C ARG A 324 8.64 23.25 -15.25
N PRO A 325 8.43 24.26 -14.39
CA PRO A 325 8.06 24.01 -13.01
C PRO A 325 6.78 23.16 -12.96
N CYS A 326 6.78 22.14 -12.12
CA CYS A 326 5.54 21.63 -11.55
C CYS A 326 5.21 22.54 -10.34
#